data_AF-A0A1D3K824-F1
#
_entry.id   AF-A0A1D3K824-F1
#
_cell.length_a   1.000
_cell.length_b   1.000
_cell.length_c   1.000
_cell.angle_alpha   90.00
_cell.angle_beta   90.00
_cell.angle_gamma   90.00
#
_symmetry.space_group_name_H-M   'P 1'
#
loop_
_entity.id
_entity.type
_entity.pdbx_description
1 polymer ?
#
loop_
_entity_poly.entity_id
_entity_poly.type
_entity_poly.pdbx_seq_one_letter_code
_entity_poly.pdbx_strand_id
1 'polypeptide(L)' 'MEIAVKVTEEELAESGMSDVEFKEHLYSLLEDSTPSLPGYNINLQVVPENR' A
#
# COMPACT_ATOMS: atom_id res chain seq x y z
N MET A 1 9.53 -5.69 10.02
CA MET A 1 9.35 -6.58 8.83
C MET A 1 8.91 -5.68 7.68
N GLU A 2 9.50 -5.77 6.48
CA GLU A 2 9.10 -4.89 5.37
C GLU A 2 8.10 -5.59 4.47
N ILE A 3 6.98 -4.92 4.18
CA ILE A 3 5.96 -5.39 3.24
C ILE A 3 6.09 -4.53 1.99
N ALA A 4 6.61 -5.11 0.91
CA ALA A 4 6.67 -4.45 -0.38
C ALA A 4 5.34 -4.65 -1.10
N VAL A 5 4.61 -3.56 -1.32
CA VAL A 5 3.36 -3.56 -2.09
C VAL A 5 3.64 -2.87 -3.41
N LYS A 6 3.48 -3.59 -4.51
CA LYS A 6 3.59 -3.02 -5.86
C LYS A 6 2.19 -2.69 -6.33
N VAL A 7 1.99 -1.44 -6.71
CA VAL A 7 0.73 -0.94 -7.28
C VAL A 7 1.06 -0.28 -8.61
N THR A 8 0.15 -0.36 -9.57
CA THR A 8 0.28 0.43 -10.80
C THR A 8 -0.32 1.82 -10.59
N GLU A 9 0.08 2.77 -11.43
CA GLU A 9 -0.56 4.09 -11.46
C GLU A 9 -2.06 3.98 -11.72
N GLU A 10 -2.50 3.01 -12.52
CA GLU A 10 -3.93 2.74 -12.75
C GLU A 10 -4.63 2.24 -11.50
N GLU A 11 -4.09 1.26 -10.77
CA GLU A 11 -4.72 0.78 -9.54
C GLU A 11 -4.82 1.88 -8.48
N LEU A 12 -3.80 2.74 -8.40
CA LEU A 12 -3.84 3.92 -7.53
C LEU A 12 -4.92 4.91 -8.01
N ALA A 13 -5.01 5.16 -9.31
CA ALA A 13 -6.03 6.04 -9.89
C ALA A 13 -7.46 5.48 -9.78
N GLU A 14 -7.64 4.17 -9.92
CA GLU A 14 -8.90 3.45 -9.75
C GLU A 14 -9.37 3.48 -8.29
N SER A 15 -8.42 3.44 -7.34
CA SER A 15 -8.74 3.63 -5.93
C SER A 15 -9.27 5.05 -5.65
N GLY A 16 -8.98 6.01 -6.54
CA GLY A 16 -9.33 7.43 -6.37
C GLY A 16 -8.59 8.09 -5.20
N MET A 17 -7.56 7.43 -4.66
CA MET A 17 -6.79 7.87 -3.50
C MET A 17 -5.40 8.34 -3.94
N SER A 18 -4.83 9.27 -3.17
CA SER A 18 -3.42 9.62 -3.32
C SER A 18 -2.53 8.49 -2.81
N ASP A 19 -1.27 8.43 -3.25
CA ASP A 19 -0.27 7.45 -2.77
C ASP A 19 -0.13 7.41 -1.25
N VAL A 20 -0.20 8.57 -0.59
CA VAL A 20 -0.22 8.67 0.87
C VAL A 20 -1.50 8.05 1.47
N GLU A 21 -2.66 8.36 0.93
CA GLU A 21 -3.96 7.85 1.42
C GLU A 21 -4.07 6.33 1.22
N PHE A 22 -3.62 5.83 0.08
CA PHE A 22 -3.57 4.40 -0.20
C PHE A 22 -2.64 3.68 0.77
N LYS A 23 -1.49 4.27 1.10
CA LYS A 23 -0.56 3.73 2.09
C LYS A 23 -1.18 3.69 3.49
N GLU A 24 -1.85 4.75 3.93
CA GLU A 24 -2.57 4.76 5.22
C GLU A 24 -3.72 3.75 5.25
N HIS A 25 -4.45 3.61 4.14
CA HIS A 25 -5.51 2.60 4.00
C HIS A 25 -4.96 1.18 4.15
N LEU A 26 -3.83 0.87 3.50
CA LEU A 26 -3.13 -0.41 3.66
C LEU A 26 -2.65 -0.64 5.09
N TYR A 27 -2.12 0.38 5.77
CA TYR A 27 -1.74 0.28 7.18
C TYR A 27 -2.92 -0.13 8.05
N SER A 28 -4.08 0.52 7.85
CA SER A 28 -5.29 0.24 8.61
C SER A 28 -5.84 -1.18 8.36
N LEU A 29 -5.84 -1.64 7.10
CA LEU A 29 -6.24 -3.01 6.74
C LEU A 29 -5.31 -4.07 7.36
N LEU A 30 -4.01 -3.80 7.40
CA LEU A 30 -3.01 -4.70 7.98
C LEU A 30 -3.06 -4.69 9.50
N GLU A 31 -3.36 -3.57 10.14
CA GLU A 31 -3.60 -3.52 11.60
C GLU A 31 -4.81 -4.38 11.98
N ASP A 32 -5.90 -4.28 11.21
CA ASP A 32 -7.13 -5.05 11.46
C ASP A 32 -6.92 -6.56 11.22
N SER A 33 -6.22 -6.92 10.14
CA SER A 33 -5.97 -8.33 9.78
C SER A 33 -4.86 -8.98 10.61
N THR A 34 -3.88 -8.20 11.07
CA THR A 34 -2.70 -8.69 11.80
C THR A 34 -2.34 -7.78 12.99
N PRO A 35 -3.17 -7.74 14.05
CA PRO A 35 -2.96 -6.90 15.22
C PRO A 35 -1.70 -7.26 16.04
N SER A 36 -0.99 -8.32 15.65
CA SER A 36 0.18 -8.87 16.35
C SER A 36 1.51 -8.64 15.66
N LEU A 37 1.58 -7.82 14.60
CA LEU A 37 2.84 -7.47 13.94
C LEU A 37 3.35 -6.11 14.42
N PRO A 38 4.15 -6.02 15.50
CA PRO A 38 4.79 -4.77 15.87
C PRO A 38 5.82 -4.36 14.80
N GLY A 39 5.62 -3.18 14.20
CA GLY A 39 6.64 -2.52 13.35
C GLY A 39 6.81 -3.12 11.95
N TYR A 40 5.73 -3.19 11.17
CA TYR A 40 5.84 -3.37 9.72
C TYR A 40 5.99 -2.03 9.01
N ASN A 41 6.87 -2.01 8.01
CA ASN A 41 7.07 -0.85 7.14
C ASN A 41 6.49 -1.19 5.77
N ILE A 42 5.49 -0.42 5.32
CA ILE A 42 4.91 -0.58 3.99
C ILE A 42 5.76 0.21 3.02
N ASN A 43 6.39 -0.52 2.11
CA ASN A 43 7.16 0.04 1.01
C ASN A 43 6.28 -0.02 -0.25
N LEU A 44 5.50 1.03 -0.46
CA LEU A 44 4.65 1.18 -1.63
C LEU A 44 5.52 1.54 -2.83
N GLN A 45 5.55 0.67 -3.84
CA GLN A 45 6.25 0.91 -5.10
C GLN A 45 5.21 1.09 -6.20
N VAL A 46 4.97 2.35 -6.56
CA VAL A 46 4.17 2.69 -7.75
C VAL A 46 5.06 2.41 -8.96
N VAL A 47 4.66 1.42 -9.75
CA VAL A 47 5.33 1.13 -11.02
C VAL A 47 4.48 1.68 -12.16
N PRO A 48 5.08 2.37 -13.13
CA PRO A 48 4.37 2.74 -14.34
C PRO A 48 3.91 1.45 -15.03
N GLU A 49 2.69 1.44 -15.56
CA GLU A 49 2.24 0.33 -16.40
C GLU A 49 3.20 0.25 -17.60
N ASN A 50 4.01 -0.79 -17.62
CA ASN A 50 5.09 -0.90 -18.59
C ASN A 50 4.46 -1.18 -19.95
N ARG A 51 4.55 -0.18 -20.82
CA ARG A 51 4.09 -0.19 -22.22
C ARG A 51 4.79 -1.24 -23.07
#